data_AF-A0A9Q0UTA1-F1
#
_entry.id   AF-A0A9Q0UTA1-F1
#
_cell.length_a   1.000
_cell.length_b   1.000
_cell.length_c   1.000
_cell.angle_alpha   90.00
_cell.angle_beta   90.00
_cell.angle_gamma   90.00
#
_symmetry.space_group_name_H-M   'P 1'
#
loop_
_entity.id
_entity.type
_entity.pdbx_description
1 polymer ?
#
loop_
_entity_poly.entity_id
_entity_poly.type
_entity_poly.pdbx_seq_one_letter_code
_entity_poly.pdbx_strand_id
1 'polypeptide(L)'
;MFWQKEGQLEKIIDPLLVGHINRNSLRKFGEIAEKCLKPRGADKPNMLDVCCDLEYALQLQQTPTHREAHEDSTTTVASIDLALPPMQNLSYNMFPVDDY
;
A
#
# COMPACT_ATOMS: atom_id res chain seq x y z
N MET A 1 -0.52 -12.04 11.89
CA MET A 1 -0.18 -12.41 10.51
C MET A 1 1.29 -12.86 10.47
N PHE A 2 1.59 -14.16 10.43
CA PHE A 2 2.96 -14.67 10.64
C PHE A 2 3.96 -14.14 9.59
N TRP A 3 3.66 -14.31 8.30
CA TRP A 3 4.53 -13.90 7.20
C TRP A 3 4.80 -12.40 7.13
N GLN A 4 3.86 -11.58 7.62
CA GLN A 4 4.07 -10.13 7.74
C GLN A 4 5.13 -9.80 8.79
N LYS A 5 5.09 -10.46 9.95
CA LYS A 5 6.08 -10.27 11.02
C LYS A 5 7.47 -10.72 10.61
N GLU A 6 7.55 -11.79 9.82
CA GLU A 6 8.80 -12.29 9.24
C GLU A 6 9.30 -11.44 8.06
N GLY A 7 8.49 -10.49 7.56
CA GLY A 7 8.82 -9.70 6.37
C GLY A 7 8.94 -10.53 5.09
N GLN A 8 8.23 -11.67 5.04
CA GLN A 8 8.26 -12.69 3.99
C GLN A 8 6.89 -12.86 3.32
N LEU A 9 6.18 -11.75 3.10
CA LEU A 9 4.82 -11.78 2.55
C LEU A 9 4.77 -12.35 1.14
N GLU A 10 5.88 -12.29 0.39
CA GLU A 10 6.07 -12.91 -0.92
C GLU A 10 5.80 -14.42 -0.96
N LYS A 11 5.81 -15.10 0.20
CA LYS A 11 5.51 -16.54 0.29
C LYS A 11 4.02 -16.87 0.22
N ILE A 12 3.15 -15.87 0.38
CA ILE A 12 1.69 -16.05 0.42
C ILE A 12 0.93 -15.16 -0.55
N ILE A 13 1.62 -14.29 -1.30
CA ILE A 13 0.98 -13.53 -2.37
C ILE A 13 0.62 -14.43 -3.55
N ASP A 14 -0.28 -13.93 -4.38
CA ASP A 14 -0.57 -14.54 -5.68
C ASP A 14 0.74 -14.73 -6.48
N PRO A 15 1.04 -15.96 -6.95
CA PRO A 15 2.23 -16.24 -7.76
C PRO A 15 2.40 -15.32 -8.98
N LEU A 16 1.30 -14.85 -9.57
CA LEU A 16 1.32 -13.94 -10.72
C LEU A 16 1.78 -12.52 -10.38
N LEU A 17 1.78 -12.16 -9.09
CA LEU A 17 2.19 -10.84 -8.61
C LEU A 17 3.62 -10.81 -8.08
N VAL A 18 4.28 -11.98 -7.97
CA VAL A 18 5.67 -12.08 -7.50
C VAL A 18 6.60 -11.31 -8.43
N GLY A 19 7.43 -10.44 -7.86
CA GLY A 19 8.37 -9.60 -8.61
C GLY A 19 7.75 -8.35 -9.26
N HIS A 20 6.41 -8.22 -9.27
CA HIS A 20 5.70 -7.07 -9.82
C HIS A 20 5.28 -6.04 -8.77
N ILE A 21 5.25 -6.42 -7.48
CA ILE A 21 4.88 -5.54 -6.38
C ILE A 21 6.13 -4.93 -5.73
N ASN A 22 6.11 -3.63 -5.48
CA ASN A 22 7.10 -2.93 -4.67
C ASN A 22 7.06 -3.46 -3.24
N ARG A 23 8.24 -3.82 -2.70
CA ARG A 23 8.36 -4.41 -1.36
C ARG A 23 7.76 -3.56 -0.24
N ASN A 24 7.88 -2.23 -0.33
CA ASN A 24 7.34 -1.32 0.68
C ASN A 24 5.81 -1.24 0.60
N SER A 25 5.27 -1.20 -0.62
CA SER A 25 3.82 -1.29 -0.85
C SER A 25 3.25 -2.59 -0.29
N LEU A 26 3.90 -3.73 -0.61
CA LEU A 26 3.47 -5.05 -0.14
C LEU A 26 3.47 -5.13 1.39
N ARG A 27 4.52 -4.63 2.03
CA ARG A 27 4.62 -4.59 3.49
C ARG A 27 3.49 -3.76 4.09
N LYS A 28 3.26 -2.56 3.57
CA LYS A 28 2.20 -1.68 4.05
C LYS A 28 0.83 -2.34 3.91
N PHE A 29 0.56 -2.96 2.76
CA PHE A 29 -0.68 -3.71 2.54
C PHE A 29 -0.88 -4.84 3.56
N GLY A 30 0.18 -5.59 3.87
CA GLY A 30 0.14 -6.62 4.90
C GLY A 30 -0.15 -6.07 6.31
N GLU A 31 0.37 -4.89 6.66
CA GLU A 31 0.03 -4.22 7.93
C GLU A 31 -1.46 -3.86 8.01
N ILE A 32 -2.03 -3.36 6.91
CA ILE A 32 -3.46 -3.04 6.82
C ILE A 32 -4.29 -4.31 7.05
N ALA A 33 -3.98 -5.38 6.31
CA ALA A 33 -4.67 -6.65 6.46
C ALA A 33 -4.57 -7.20 7.89
N GLU A 34 -3.40 -7.10 8.54
CA GLU A 34 -3.23 -7.53 9.94
C GLU A 34 -4.11 -6.74 10.91
N LYS A 35 -4.25 -5.42 10.73
CA LYS A 35 -5.13 -4.58 11.53
C LYS A 35 -6.62 -4.92 11.30
N CYS A 36 -7.03 -5.11 10.05
CA CYS A 36 -8.42 -5.45 9.71
C CYS A 36 -8.85 -6.82 10.24
N LEU A 37 -7.91 -7.77 10.34
CA LEU A 37 -8.16 -9.13 10.80
C LEU A 37 -8.00 -9.32 12.31
N LYS A 38 -7.97 -8.23 13.10
CA LYS A 38 -7.94 -8.34 14.58
C LYS A 38 -9.22 -9.05 15.09
N PRO A 39 -9.10 -9.88 16.14
CA PRO A 39 -10.23 -10.66 16.64
C PRO A 39 -11.33 -9.79 17.25
N ARG A 40 -10.95 -8.66 17.86
CA ARG A 40 -11.89 -7.71 18.45
C ARG A 40 -12.17 -6.59 17.46
N GLY A 41 -13.45 -6.29 17.25
CA GLY A 41 -13.90 -5.21 16.35
C GLY A 41 -13.38 -3.84 16.76
N ALA A 42 -13.27 -3.57 18.07
CA ALA A 42 -12.75 -2.31 18.59
C ALA A 42 -11.26 -2.06 18.28
N ASP A 43 -10.50 -3.11 17.95
CA ASP A 43 -9.08 -3.00 17.56
C ASP A 43 -8.92 -2.86 16.03
N LYS A 44 -10.01 -2.95 15.27
CA LYS A 44 -9.99 -2.81 13.81
C LYS A 44 -10.03 -1.33 13.44
N PRO A 45 -9.33 -0.93 12.37
CA PRO A 45 -9.41 0.44 11.87
C PRO A 45 -10.82 0.73 11.33
N ASN A 46 -11.20 2.01 11.34
CA ASN A 46 -12.38 2.44 10.60
C ASN A 46 -12.06 2.44 9.09
N MET A 47 -13.09 2.49 8.23
CA MET A 47 -12.88 2.44 6.79
C MET A 47 -12.15 3.66 6.20
N LEU A 48 -12.23 4.83 6.84
CA LEU A 48 -11.47 6.02 6.42
C LEU A 48 -9.97 5.80 6.62
N ASP A 49 -9.55 5.27 7.77
CA ASP A 49 -8.16 4.94 8.06
C ASP A 49 -7.62 3.89 7.06
N VAL A 50 -8.46 2.89 6.71
CA VAL A 50 -8.11 1.88 5.71
C VAL A 50 -7.90 2.52 4.34
N CYS A 51 -8.80 3.40 3.89
CA CYS A 51 -8.65 4.10 2.62
C CYS A 51 -7.35 4.92 2.58
N CYS A 52 -7.06 5.71 3.62
CA CYS A 52 -5.83 6.49 3.69
C CYS A 52 -4.56 5.61 3.69
N ASP A 53 -4.56 4.50 4.44
CA ASP A 53 -3.44 3.56 4.46
C ASP A 53 -3.25 2.88 3.08
N LEU A 54 -4.33 2.60 2.34
CA LEU A 54 -4.28 2.03 0.98
C LEU A 54 -3.76 3.05 -0.04
N GLU A 55 -4.18 4.32 0.04
CA GLU A 55 -3.63 5.39 -0.79
C GLU A 55 -2.12 5.51 -0.58
N TYR A 56 -1.66 5.42 0.67
CA TYR A 56 -0.23 5.40 0.96
C TYR A 56 0.48 4.16 0.41
N ALA A 57 -0.12 2.97 0.51
CA ALA A 57 0.43 1.76 -0.10
C ALA A 57 0.53 1.88 -1.63
N LEU A 58 -0.44 2.54 -2.28
CA LEU A 58 -0.42 2.82 -3.71
C LEU A 58 0.70 3.79 -4.09
N GLN A 59 0.89 4.86 -3.33
CA GLN A 59 2.00 5.80 -3.53
C GLN A 59 3.34 5.06 -3.46
N LEU A 60 3.54 4.19 -2.47
CA LEU A 60 4.74 3.35 -2.36
C LEU A 60 4.97 2.43 -3.58
N GLN A 61 3.90 1.93 -4.20
CA GLN A 61 3.99 1.11 -5.40
C GLN A 61 4.48 1.93 -6.61
N GLN A 62 4.01 3.17 -6.72
CA GLN A 62 4.27 4.07 -7.84
C GLN A 62 5.62 4.79 -7.71
N THR A 63 6.14 4.95 -6.48
CA THR A 63 7.49 5.49 -6.28
C THR A 63 8.53 4.48 -6.77
N PRO A 64 9.41 4.85 -7.73
CA PRO A 64 10.51 3.99 -8.13
C PRO A 64 11.39 3.75 -6.90
N THR A 65 11.57 2.48 -6.56
CA THR A 65 12.54 2.11 -5.54
C THR A 65 13.90 2.46 -6.11
N HIS A 66 14.60 3.44 -5.54
CA HIS A 66 16.02 3.63 -5.78
C HIS A 66 16.72 2.37 -5.26
N ARG A 67 16.81 1.36 -6.11
CA ARG A 67 17.67 0.21 -5.89
C ARG A 67 19.06 0.81 -5.84
N GLU A 68 19.67 0.83 -4.67
CA GLU A 68 21.10 1.08 -4.57
C GLU A 68 21.78 0.00 -5.42
N ALA A 69 22.07 0.39 -6.66
CA ALA A 69 22.96 -0.35 -7.52
C ALA A 69 24.32 -0.15 -6.89
N HIS A 70 24.88 -1.27 -6.41
CA HIS A 70 26.31 -1.40 -6.23
C HIS A 70 27.02 -0.77 -7.45
N GLU A 71 27.74 0.29 -7.14
CA GLU A 71 28.56 1.17 -7.97
C GLU A 71 29.24 0.51 -9.18
N ASP A 72 28.80 0.87 -10.40
CA ASP A 72 29.69 1.09 -11.55
C ASP A 72 29.03 1.99 -12.63
N SER A 73 29.73 3.09 -12.94
CA SER A 73 29.79 3.86 -14.18
C SER A 73 28.54 4.44 -14.87
N THR A 74 28.45 5.78 -14.75
CA THR A 74 28.15 6.80 -15.78
C THR A 74 26.84 6.79 -16.59
N THR A 75 26.06 7.85 -16.33
CA THR A 75 25.46 8.77 -17.33
C THR A 75 23.96 8.64 -17.64
N THR A 76 23.33 9.81 -17.54
CA THR A 76 22.09 10.33 -18.16
C THR A 76 20.72 10.01 -17.57
N VAL A 77 20.26 11.03 -16.81
CA VAL A 77 18.93 11.67 -16.78
C VAL A 77 17.76 10.98 -17.50
N ALA A 78 16.72 10.68 -16.73
CA ALA A 78 15.34 10.94 -17.14
C ALA A 78 14.48 11.13 -15.87
N SER A 79 14.32 12.39 -15.47
CA SER A 79 13.24 12.79 -14.59
C SER A 79 11.93 12.59 -15.34
N ILE A 80 11.17 11.56 -14.99
CA ILE A 80 9.75 11.50 -15.32
C ILE A 80 8.97 12.01 -14.13
N ASP A 81 8.63 13.29 -14.20
CA ASP A 81 7.71 13.98 -13.31
C ASP A 81 6.30 13.43 -13.61
N LEU A 82 5.93 12.31 -12.98
CA LEU A 82 4.56 11.80 -13.03
C LEU A 82 3.77 12.41 -11.87
N ALA A 83 3.36 13.66 -12.07
CA ALA A 83 2.33 14.29 -11.25
C ALA A 83 1.04 13.47 -11.38
N LEU A 84 0.78 12.59 -10.40
CA LEU A 84 -0.52 11.95 -10.26
C LEU A 84 -1.55 13.02 -9.90
N PRO A 85 -2.76 12.96 -10.48
CA PRO A 85 -3.81 13.88 -10.10
C PRO A 85 -4.10 13.72 -8.60
N PRO A 86 -4.31 14.82 -7.85
CA PRO A 86 -4.84 14.71 -6.51
C PRO A 86 -6.15 13.93 -6.58
N MET A 87 -6.37 13.02 -5.62
CA MET A 87 -7.67 12.39 -5.39
C MET A 87 -8.65 13.47 -4.93
N GLN A 88 -9.11 14.30 -5.87
CA GLN A 88 -10.25 15.16 -5.65
C GLN A 88 -11.45 14.24 -5.77
N ASN A 89 -12.22 14.14 -4.70
CA ASN A 89 -13.53 13.50 -4.62
C ASN A 89 -13.55 11.97 -4.45
N LEU A 90 -13.10 11.49 -3.29
CA LEU A 90 -13.98 10.57 -2.57
C LEU A 90 -14.92 11.43 -1.71
N SER A 91 -15.94 12.02 -2.35
CA SER A 91 -17.12 12.47 -1.62
C SER A 91 -17.61 11.22 -0.89
N TYR A 92 -17.31 11.14 0.40
CA TYR A 92 -17.97 10.22 1.30
C TYR A 92 -19.46 10.53 1.12
N ASN A 93 -20.16 9.72 0.32
CA ASN A 93 -21.59 9.72 0.35
C ASN A 93 -21.92 9.30 1.78
N MET A 94 -22.14 10.30 2.61
CA MET A 94 -22.92 10.22 3.84
C MET A 94 -24.26 9.64 3.40
N PHE A 95 -24.32 8.32 3.25
CA PHE A 95 -25.59 7.61 3.19
C PHE A 95 -26.34 8.07 4.46
N PRO A 96 -27.58 8.59 4.34
CA PRO A 96 -28.37 8.86 5.52
C PRO A 96 -28.43 7.56 6.31
N VAL A 97 -27.99 7.61 7.57
CA VAL A 97 -28.31 6.55 8.51
C VAL A 97 -29.82 6.65 8.69
N ASP A 98 -30.57 5.84 7.95
CA ASP A 98 -31.99 5.68 8.20
C ASP A 98 -32.13 5.09 9.61
N ASP A 99 -32.68 5.89 10.52
CA ASP A 99 -33.07 5.51 11.87
C ASP A 99 -34.21 4.48 11.76
N TYR A 100 -33.94 3.24 12.18
CA TYR A 100 -34.93 2.18 12.44
C TYR A 100 -34.48 1.30 13.60
#